data_AF-A0A2W7BGB7-F1
#
_entry.id   AF-A0A2W7BGB7-F1
#
_cell.length_a   1.000
_cell.length_b   1.000
_cell.length_c   1.000
_cell.angle_alpha   90.00
_cell.angle_beta   90.00
_cell.angle_gamma   90.00
#
_symmetry.space_group_name_H-M   'P 1'
#
loop_
_entity.id
_entity.type
_entity.pdbx_description
1 polymer ?
#
loop_
_entity_poly.entity_id
_entity_poly.type
_entity_poly.pdbx_seq_one_letter_code
_entity_poly.pdbx_strand_id
1 'polypeptide(L)'
;MARIAEVLEISKHYIVDVNLGDWGGSSLTDRTINLPTDGIDPDIIPSTYVPGRNTVFIAIALSLAEAQGASSIYLGINAVDYSGYPDCRPAYLEAYQNLIALSSKVGIEGNSIQLIAPLVRNSKIDIVRQAIALGVPINETWSCYQGDIEPCGVCDSCRLRDEALIAAGYPELATAVGRRLHKLP
;
A
#
# COMPACT_ATOMS: atom_id res chain seq x y z
N MET A 1 -12.57 5.00 -3.29
CA MET A 1 -11.27 5.72 -3.28
C MET A 1 -11.37 7.19 -3.68
N ALA A 2 -12.28 7.62 -4.58
CA ALA A 2 -12.41 9.06 -4.92
C ALA A 2 -12.68 9.97 -3.71
N ARG A 3 -13.54 9.53 -2.78
CA ARG A 3 -13.94 10.28 -1.59
C ARG A 3 -12.76 10.70 -0.69
N ILE A 4 -11.76 9.84 -0.47
CA ILE A 4 -10.65 10.19 0.45
C ILE A 4 -9.75 11.28 -0.15
N ALA A 5 -9.61 11.32 -1.47
CA ALA A 5 -8.86 12.37 -2.15
C ALA A 5 -9.54 13.75 -1.98
N GLU A 6 -10.88 13.78 -2.01
CA GLU A 6 -11.66 15.00 -1.73
C GLU A 6 -11.53 15.42 -0.26
N VAL A 7 -11.66 14.48 0.68
CA VAL A 7 -11.53 14.74 2.12
C VAL A 7 -10.14 15.27 2.48
N LEU A 8 -9.10 14.82 1.80
CA LEU A 8 -7.72 15.27 1.99
C LEU A 8 -7.35 16.47 1.10
N GLU A 9 -8.31 17.06 0.40
CA GLU A 9 -8.12 18.25 -0.45
C GLU A 9 -7.01 18.07 -1.51
N ILE A 10 -6.91 16.87 -2.10
CA ILE A 10 -5.93 16.58 -3.14
C ILE A 10 -6.24 17.41 -4.39
N SER A 11 -5.26 18.22 -4.81
CA SER A 11 -5.42 19.20 -5.90
C SER A 11 -5.87 18.60 -7.23
N LYS A 12 -5.38 17.41 -7.57
CA LYS A 12 -5.79 16.64 -8.76
C LYS A 12 -5.69 15.14 -8.47
N HIS A 13 -6.71 14.40 -8.87
CA HIS A 13 -6.77 12.95 -8.75
C HIS A 13 -6.88 12.33 -10.15
N TYR A 14 -5.89 11.52 -10.53
CA TYR A 14 -5.85 10.80 -11.80
C TYR A 14 -6.15 9.32 -11.57
N ILE A 15 -7.02 8.76 -12.41
CA ILE A 15 -7.32 7.32 -12.43
C ILE A 15 -6.71 6.75 -13.70
N VAL A 16 -5.86 5.73 -13.55
CA VAL A 16 -5.19 5.04 -14.65
C VAL A 16 -5.51 3.56 -14.54
N ASP A 17 -6.18 3.02 -15.56
CA ASP A 17 -6.49 1.60 -15.62
C ASP A 17 -5.25 0.80 -16.04
N VAL A 18 -4.82 -0.12 -15.17
CA VAL A 18 -3.68 -1.01 -15.41
C VAL A 18 -4.13 -2.45 -15.18
N ASN A 19 -4.28 -3.21 -16.27
CA ASN A 19 -4.71 -4.60 -16.16
C ASN A 19 -3.52 -5.56 -16.02
N LEU A 20 -2.98 -5.68 -14.80
CA LEU A 20 -1.96 -6.68 -14.49
C LEU A 20 -2.52 -8.08 -14.28
N GLY A 21 -3.85 -8.21 -14.14
CA GLY A 21 -4.50 -9.49 -13.89
C GLY A 21 -4.40 -10.46 -15.05
N ASP A 22 -4.26 -9.96 -16.28
CA ASP A 22 -4.10 -10.77 -17.51
C ASP A 22 -2.83 -11.64 -17.50
N TRP A 23 -1.84 -11.30 -16.67
CA TRP A 23 -0.63 -12.10 -16.50
C TRP A 23 -0.81 -13.30 -15.58
N GLY A 24 -1.83 -13.26 -14.71
CA GLY A 24 -2.07 -14.26 -13.67
C GLY A 24 -1.04 -14.25 -12.55
N GLY A 25 -1.07 -15.29 -11.72
CA GLY A 25 -0.09 -15.50 -10.64
C GLY A 25 -0.39 -14.76 -9.34
N SER A 26 -1.59 -14.18 -9.20
CA SER A 26 -2.04 -13.54 -7.96
C SER A 26 -3.48 -13.86 -7.60
N SER A 27 -3.74 -14.21 -6.34
CA SER A 27 -5.08 -14.35 -5.78
C SER A 27 -5.84 -13.03 -5.64
N LEU A 28 -5.16 -11.89 -5.78
CA LEU A 28 -5.82 -10.57 -5.81
C LEU A 28 -6.43 -10.23 -7.17
N THR A 29 -5.99 -10.88 -8.24
CA THR A 29 -6.42 -10.58 -9.61
C THR A 29 -7.05 -11.77 -10.32
N ASP A 30 -6.78 -12.99 -9.86
CA ASP A 30 -7.34 -14.22 -10.40
C ASP A 30 -8.36 -14.81 -9.43
N ARG A 31 -9.64 -14.80 -9.83
CA ARG A 31 -10.76 -15.31 -9.03
C ARG A 31 -10.77 -16.84 -8.87
N THR A 32 -9.94 -17.56 -9.63
CA THR A 32 -9.81 -19.01 -9.52
C THR A 32 -8.86 -19.43 -8.39
N ILE A 33 -8.06 -18.50 -7.88
CA ILE A 33 -7.12 -18.73 -6.79
C ILE A 33 -7.75 -18.25 -5.49
N ASN A 34 -7.85 -19.14 -4.49
CA ASN A 34 -8.38 -18.76 -3.18
C ASN A 34 -7.47 -17.74 -2.49
N LEU A 35 -8.10 -16.74 -1.85
CA LEU A 35 -7.40 -15.83 -0.96
C LEU A 35 -6.99 -16.55 0.33
N PRO A 36 -5.75 -16.35 0.80
CA PRO A 36 -5.31 -16.92 2.08
C PRO A 36 -6.11 -16.30 3.24
N THR A 37 -6.52 -17.15 4.18
CA THR A 37 -7.24 -16.76 5.40
C THR A 37 -6.70 -17.42 6.68
N ASP A 38 -5.78 -18.37 6.52
CA ASP A 38 -5.21 -19.20 7.58
C ASP A 38 -4.00 -18.56 8.29
N GLY A 39 -3.65 -17.32 7.93
CA GLY A 39 -2.54 -16.57 8.50
C GLY A 39 -1.33 -16.48 7.57
N ILE A 40 -0.29 -15.81 8.07
CA ILE A 40 0.84 -15.33 7.27
C ILE A 40 2.09 -16.19 7.56
N ASP A 41 2.74 -16.68 6.49
CA ASP A 41 4.08 -17.25 6.53
C ASP A 41 5.10 -16.20 6.03
N PRO A 42 6.09 -15.78 6.85
CA PRO A 42 7.05 -14.74 6.48
C PRO A 42 8.11 -15.22 5.47
N ASP A 43 8.32 -16.52 5.32
CA ASP A 43 9.38 -17.10 4.48
C ASP A 43 8.92 -17.38 3.04
N ILE A 44 7.62 -17.21 2.76
CA ILE A 44 7.00 -17.50 1.47
C ILE A 44 6.45 -16.21 0.85
N ILE A 45 6.68 -16.01 -0.45
CA ILE A 45 5.99 -14.97 -1.21
C ILE A 45 4.52 -15.39 -1.32
N PRO A 46 3.57 -14.61 -0.77
CA PRO A 46 2.18 -15.03 -0.75
C PRO A 46 1.56 -15.03 -2.14
N SER A 47 0.48 -15.80 -2.29
CA SER A 47 -0.35 -15.74 -3.51
C SER A 47 -0.96 -14.35 -3.75
N THR A 48 -1.01 -13.48 -2.73
CA THR A 48 -1.47 -12.08 -2.89
C THR A 48 -0.42 -11.17 -3.55
N TYR A 49 0.79 -11.67 -3.82
CA TYR A 49 1.76 -10.95 -4.64
C TYR A 49 1.23 -10.78 -6.06
N VAL A 50 1.28 -9.56 -6.60
CA VAL A 50 1.03 -9.31 -8.02
C VAL A 50 2.38 -9.10 -8.70
N PRO A 51 2.79 -9.98 -9.63
CA PRO A 51 4.12 -9.92 -10.24
C PRO A 51 4.49 -8.53 -10.81
N GLY A 52 5.56 -7.93 -10.28
CA GLY A 52 6.15 -6.69 -10.80
C GLY A 52 5.26 -5.44 -10.68
N ARG A 53 4.18 -5.49 -9.90
CA ARG A 53 3.18 -4.42 -9.84
C ARG A 53 3.76 -3.08 -9.43
N ASN A 54 4.60 -3.01 -8.38
CA ASN A 54 5.12 -1.72 -7.95
C ASN A 54 6.05 -1.10 -9.01
N THR A 55 6.74 -1.93 -9.80
CA THR A 55 7.59 -1.44 -10.90
C THR A 55 6.77 -0.71 -11.96
N VAL A 56 5.62 -1.28 -12.33
CA VAL A 56 4.68 -0.65 -13.28
C VAL A 56 4.10 0.63 -12.68
N PHE A 57 3.70 0.60 -11.41
CA PHE A 57 3.11 1.77 -10.75
C PHE A 57 4.07 2.94 -10.64
N ILE A 58 5.34 2.69 -10.29
CA ILE A 58 6.34 3.76 -10.21
C ILE A 58 6.66 4.32 -11.60
N ALA A 59 6.67 3.50 -12.66
CA ALA A 59 6.89 3.97 -14.03
C ALA A 59 5.79 4.93 -14.48
N ILE A 60 4.53 4.58 -14.20
CA ILE A 60 3.37 5.45 -14.48
C ILE A 60 3.44 6.73 -13.65
N ALA A 61 3.75 6.62 -12.35
CA ALA A 61 3.89 7.78 -11.47
C ALA A 61 5.03 8.71 -11.91
N LEU A 62 6.14 8.16 -12.40
CA LEU A 62 7.26 8.93 -12.96
C LEU A 62 6.83 9.72 -14.19
N SER A 63 6.16 9.07 -15.15
CA SER A 63 5.66 9.74 -16.35
C SER A 63 4.70 10.88 -16.00
N LEU A 64 3.79 10.66 -15.05
CA LEU A 64 2.88 11.70 -14.57
C LEU A 64 3.62 12.83 -13.84
N ALA A 65 4.56 12.50 -12.95
CA ALA A 65 5.32 13.48 -12.18
C ALA A 65 6.12 14.41 -13.10
N GLU A 66 6.78 13.85 -14.12
CA GLU A 66 7.51 14.63 -15.11
C GLU A 66 6.58 15.53 -15.93
N ALA A 67 5.45 15.01 -16.40
CA ALA A 67 4.46 15.79 -17.14
C ALA A 67 3.82 16.93 -16.33
N GLN A 68 3.71 16.77 -15.00
CA GLN A 68 3.17 17.78 -14.10
C GLN A 68 4.24 18.68 -13.45
N GLY A 69 5.52 18.44 -13.72
CA GLY A 69 6.62 19.16 -13.07
C GLY A 69 6.71 18.92 -11.56
N ALA A 70 6.29 17.75 -11.09
CA ALA A 70 6.40 17.37 -9.69
C ALA A 70 7.85 17.00 -9.33
N SER A 71 8.31 17.43 -8.15
CA SER A 71 9.66 17.16 -7.66
C SER A 71 9.81 15.80 -6.97
N SER A 72 8.70 15.14 -6.63
CA SER A 72 8.72 13.95 -5.79
C SER A 72 7.53 13.02 -6.05
N ILE A 73 7.78 11.73 -5.84
CA ILE A 73 6.81 10.64 -5.86
C ILE A 73 6.80 10.01 -4.47
N TYR A 74 5.64 9.96 -3.83
CA TYR A 74 5.49 9.33 -2.52
C TYR A 74 4.85 7.95 -2.66
N LEU A 75 5.43 6.95 -2.01
CA LEU A 75 4.96 5.57 -1.99
C LEU A 75 4.55 5.16 -0.57
N GLY A 76 3.35 4.60 -0.43
CA GLY A 76 2.86 4.02 0.83
C GLY A 76 3.37 2.61 1.13
N ILE A 77 4.49 2.19 0.55
CA ILE A 77 5.04 0.85 0.75
C ILE A 77 5.62 0.69 2.16
N ASN A 78 5.58 -0.55 2.65
CA ASN A 78 6.08 -0.94 3.96
C ASN A 78 6.87 -2.26 3.81
N ALA A 79 7.98 -2.39 4.53
CA ALA A 79 8.88 -3.55 4.43
C ALA A 79 9.12 -4.28 5.75
N VAL A 80 8.53 -3.82 6.86
CA VAL A 80 8.83 -4.34 8.21
C VAL A 80 7.90 -5.49 8.61
N ASP A 81 6.58 -5.26 8.57
CA ASP A 81 5.65 -6.23 9.15
C ASP A 81 5.24 -7.30 8.15
N TYR A 82 5.48 -7.06 6.86
CA TYR A 82 5.25 -8.04 5.81
C TYR A 82 5.75 -7.54 4.47
N SER A 83 6.41 -8.43 3.71
CA SER A 83 6.05 -8.53 2.30
C SER A 83 6.42 -9.88 1.69
N GLY A 84 7.63 -10.37 1.93
CA GLY A 84 8.27 -11.31 0.98
C GLY A 84 8.51 -10.66 -0.40
N TYR A 85 7.66 -9.70 -0.80
CA TYR A 85 7.66 -8.96 -2.05
C TYR A 85 9.03 -8.32 -2.27
N PRO A 86 9.69 -8.64 -3.40
CA PRO A 86 10.99 -8.09 -3.72
C PRO A 86 10.94 -6.58 -4.00
N ASP A 87 9.79 -6.06 -4.41
CA ASP A 87 9.54 -4.70 -4.89
C ASP A 87 9.06 -3.71 -3.80
N CYS A 88 9.27 -4.04 -2.52
CA CYS A 88 9.05 -3.13 -1.38
C CYS A 88 10.35 -2.81 -0.61
N ARG A 89 11.49 -3.40 -1.01
CA ARG A 89 12.73 -3.39 -0.23
C ARG A 89 13.52 -2.09 -0.44
N PRO A 90 14.30 -1.62 0.55
CA PRO A 90 15.14 -0.43 0.39
C PRO A 90 16.06 -0.49 -0.84
N ALA A 91 16.70 -1.63 -1.11
CA ALA A 91 17.57 -1.81 -2.27
C ALA A 91 16.82 -1.69 -3.62
N TYR A 92 15.56 -2.13 -3.66
CA TYR A 92 14.70 -1.95 -4.82
C TYR A 92 14.41 -0.45 -5.05
N LEU A 93 14.10 0.29 -3.99
CA LEU A 93 13.82 1.73 -4.08
C LEU A 93 15.04 2.54 -4.49
N GLU A 94 16.22 2.18 -3.98
CA GLU A 94 17.49 2.81 -4.38
C GLU A 94 17.79 2.56 -5.85
N ALA A 95 17.63 1.32 -6.32
CA ALA A 95 17.79 1.00 -7.73
C ALA A 95 16.81 1.76 -8.62
N TYR A 96 15.55 1.91 -8.17
CA TYR A 96 14.55 2.66 -8.92
C TYR A 96 14.82 4.17 -8.90
N GLN A 97 15.30 4.73 -7.79
CA GLN A 97 15.71 6.12 -7.72
C GLN A 97 16.82 6.43 -8.74
N ASN A 98 17.78 5.52 -8.90
CA ASN A 98 18.81 5.63 -9.93
C ASN A 98 18.21 5.58 -11.34
N LEU A 99 17.26 4.68 -11.58
CA LEU A 99 16.53 4.63 -12.86
C LEU A 99 15.80 5.95 -13.15
N ILE A 100 15.13 6.56 -12.17
CA ILE A 100 14.44 7.86 -12.31
C ILE A 100 15.43 8.95 -12.74
N ALA A 101 16.61 8.99 -12.13
CA ALA A 101 17.66 9.96 -12.46
C ALA A 101 18.18 9.79 -13.90
N LEU A 102 18.22 8.56 -14.41
CA LEU A 102 18.70 8.24 -15.76
C LEU A 102 17.63 8.38 -16.84
N SER A 103 16.35 8.24 -16.49
CA SER A 103 15.26 8.10 -17.47
C SER A 103 14.37 9.34 -17.66
N SER A 104 14.52 10.35 -16.79
CA SER A 104 13.78 11.62 -16.90
C SER A 104 14.67 12.75 -17.44
N LYS A 105 14.08 13.67 -18.20
CA LYS A 105 14.75 14.88 -18.68
C LYS A 105 15.28 15.71 -17.52
N VAL A 106 14.42 15.94 -16.52
CA VAL A 106 14.78 16.70 -15.32
C VAL A 106 15.88 16.00 -14.52
N GLY A 107 15.92 14.67 -14.53
CA GLY A 107 17.00 13.87 -13.94
C GLY A 107 18.35 14.11 -14.61
N ILE A 108 18.40 14.05 -15.94
CA ILE A 108 19.63 14.31 -16.72
C ILE A 108 20.10 15.77 -16.54
N GLU A 109 19.19 16.71 -16.33
CA GLU A 109 19.49 18.12 -16.05
C GLU A 109 19.92 18.38 -14.59
N GLY A 110 20.01 17.35 -13.75
CA GLY A 110 20.47 17.43 -12.36
C GLY A 110 19.37 17.67 -11.32
N ASN A 111 18.10 17.69 -11.73
CA ASN A 111 16.93 17.93 -10.88
C ASN A 111 16.05 16.68 -10.79
N SER A 112 16.67 15.54 -10.46
CA SER A 112 15.98 14.24 -10.41
C SER A 112 14.79 14.24 -9.46
N ILE A 113 13.68 13.66 -9.93
CA ILE A 113 12.47 13.45 -9.14
C ILE A 113 12.79 12.48 -7.99
N GLN A 114 12.41 12.86 -6.77
CA GLN A 114 12.70 12.08 -5.56
C GLN A 114 11.65 10.98 -5.34
N LEU A 115 12.09 9.75 -5.15
CA LEU A 115 11.26 8.60 -4.78
C LEU A 115 11.29 8.42 -3.26
N ILE A 116 10.17 8.68 -2.60
CA ILE A 116 10.08 8.76 -1.14
C ILE A 116 9.10 7.71 -0.63
N ALA A 117 9.56 6.81 0.23
CA ALA A 117 8.72 5.80 0.88
C ALA A 117 8.75 6.00 2.41
N PRO A 118 7.95 6.92 2.96
CA PRO A 118 8.08 7.35 4.35
C PRO A 118 7.76 6.23 5.35
N LEU A 119 6.95 5.24 4.95
CA LEU A 119 6.49 4.16 5.82
C LEU A 119 7.33 2.88 5.69
N VAL A 120 8.40 2.90 4.89
CA VAL A 120 9.12 1.67 4.51
C VAL A 120 9.72 0.93 5.71
N ARG A 121 10.09 1.66 6.77
CA ARG A 121 10.70 1.12 8.01
C ARG A 121 9.80 1.17 9.24
N ASN A 122 8.54 1.56 9.11
CA ASN A 122 7.62 1.67 10.25
C ASN A 122 6.96 0.32 10.54
N SER A 123 6.67 0.03 11.80
CA SER A 123 5.71 -1.03 12.11
C SER A 123 4.28 -0.57 11.78
N LYS A 124 3.32 -1.49 11.62
CA LYS A 124 1.90 -1.16 11.42
C LYS A 124 1.35 -0.35 12.59
N ILE A 125 1.83 -0.61 13.80
CA ILE A 125 1.46 0.14 15.00
C ILE A 125 1.95 1.59 14.89
N ASP A 126 3.19 1.80 14.43
CA ASP A 126 3.72 3.15 14.22
C ASP A 126 2.97 3.88 13.11
N ILE A 127 2.61 3.18 12.03
CA ILE A 127 1.79 3.74 10.94
C ILE A 127 0.42 4.19 11.47
N VAL A 128 -0.23 3.37 12.30
CA VAL A 128 -1.51 3.75 12.93
C VAL A 128 -1.34 4.97 13.82
N ARG A 129 -0.33 5.00 14.70
CA ARG A 129 -0.07 6.14 15.58
C ARG A 129 0.19 7.43 14.79
N GLN A 130 0.97 7.33 13.72
CA GLN A 130 1.24 8.46 12.84
C GLN A 130 -0.02 8.94 12.10
N ALA A 131 -0.86 8.02 11.62
CA ALA A 131 -2.12 8.34 10.97
C ALA A 131 -3.07 9.09 11.93
N ILE A 132 -3.19 8.64 13.18
CA ILE A 132 -3.98 9.33 14.21
C ILE A 132 -3.40 10.72 14.50
N ALA A 133 -2.09 10.82 14.70
CA ALA A 133 -1.43 12.10 14.99
C ALA A 133 -1.62 13.13 13.86
N LEU A 134 -1.72 12.67 12.61
CA LEU A 134 -1.98 13.50 11.43
C LEU A 134 -3.47 13.76 11.17
N GLY A 135 -4.37 13.20 11.98
CA GLY A 135 -5.83 13.36 11.79
C GLY A 135 -6.36 12.64 10.55
N VAL A 136 -5.71 11.57 10.10
CA VAL A 136 -6.18 10.77 8.95
C VAL A 136 -7.56 10.17 9.28
N PRO A 137 -8.56 10.28 8.38
CA PRO A 137 -9.87 9.68 8.58
C PRO A 137 -9.81 8.16 8.35
N ILE A 138 -9.28 7.42 9.33
CA ILE A 138 -9.00 5.98 9.20
C ILE A 138 -10.26 5.17 8.83
N ASN A 139 -11.43 5.57 9.32
CA ASN A 139 -12.73 4.97 9.00
C ASN A 139 -13.13 5.10 7.52
N GLU A 140 -12.56 6.06 6.78
CA GLU A 140 -12.78 6.26 5.33
C GLU A 140 -11.76 5.47 4.47
N THR A 141 -10.77 4.82 5.10
CA THR A 141 -9.72 4.06 4.40
C THR A 141 -10.12 2.60 4.19
N TRP A 142 -9.62 1.99 3.12
CA TRP A 142 -9.89 0.59 2.78
C TRP A 142 -8.61 -0.24 2.71
N SER A 143 -8.63 -1.42 3.32
CA SER A 143 -7.51 -2.37 3.27
C SER A 143 -7.95 -3.79 2.89
N CYS A 144 -9.24 -4.11 2.95
CA CYS A 144 -9.74 -5.47 2.78
C CYS A 144 -9.56 -5.99 1.34
N TYR A 145 -9.19 -7.26 1.20
CA TYR A 145 -9.04 -7.91 -0.11
C TYR A 145 -10.33 -8.47 -0.70
N GLN A 146 -11.32 -8.80 0.14
CA GLN A 146 -12.50 -9.57 -0.29
C GLN A 146 -13.85 -9.02 0.20
N GLY A 147 -13.82 -8.05 1.11
CA GLY A 147 -15.03 -7.35 1.54
C GLY A 147 -15.59 -6.54 0.37
N ASP A 148 -16.89 -6.25 0.42
CA ASP A 148 -17.57 -5.42 -0.56
C ASP A 148 -17.93 -4.08 0.09
N ILE A 149 -19.05 -4.04 0.81
CA ILE A 149 -19.52 -2.85 1.52
C ILE A 149 -18.70 -2.61 2.80
N GLU A 150 -18.39 -3.67 3.55
CA GLU A 150 -17.63 -3.62 4.80
C GLU A 150 -16.38 -4.50 4.74
N PRO A 151 -15.29 -4.15 5.45
CA PRO A 151 -14.11 -5.01 5.54
C PRO A 151 -14.47 -6.36 6.18
N CYS A 152 -14.04 -7.46 5.55
CA CYS A 152 -14.44 -8.80 5.99
C CYS A 152 -13.92 -9.22 7.37
N GLY A 153 -12.85 -8.57 7.87
CA GLY A 153 -12.26 -8.86 9.17
C GLY A 153 -11.49 -10.18 9.29
N VAL A 154 -11.39 -10.98 8.21
CA VAL A 154 -10.76 -12.31 8.23
C VAL A 154 -9.60 -12.49 7.27
N CYS A 155 -9.50 -11.70 6.19
CA CYS A 155 -8.34 -11.76 5.29
C CYS A 155 -7.09 -11.17 5.95
N ASP A 156 -5.91 -11.57 5.50
CA ASP A 156 -4.63 -11.15 6.11
C ASP A 156 -4.50 -9.63 6.27
N SER A 157 -4.91 -8.87 5.26
CA SER A 157 -4.89 -7.40 5.33
C SER A 157 -5.81 -6.82 6.43
N CYS A 158 -6.97 -7.45 6.68
CA CYS A 158 -7.83 -7.04 7.79
C CYS A 158 -7.23 -7.42 9.14
N ARG A 159 -6.69 -8.64 9.27
CA ARG A 159 -6.04 -9.10 10.51
C ARG A 159 -4.90 -8.17 10.92
N LEU A 160 -3.97 -7.91 10.01
CA LEU A 160 -2.85 -7.00 10.25
C LEU A 160 -3.31 -5.58 10.64
N ARG A 161 -4.35 -5.08 9.99
CA ARG A 161 -4.93 -3.76 10.29
C ARG A 161 -5.57 -3.75 11.68
N ASP A 162 -6.41 -4.72 11.99
CA ASP A 162 -7.14 -4.79 13.25
C ASP A 162 -6.18 -4.99 14.43
N GLU A 163 -5.21 -5.89 14.30
CA GLU A 163 -4.14 -6.10 15.29
C GLU A 163 -3.38 -4.80 15.58
N ALA A 164 -3.01 -4.05 14.53
CA ALA A 164 -2.29 -2.79 14.68
C ALA A 164 -3.14 -1.69 15.33
N LEU A 165 -4.42 -1.57 14.95
CA LEU A 165 -5.36 -0.60 15.54
C LEU A 165 -5.58 -0.90 17.03
N ILE A 166 -5.82 -2.16 17.38
CA ILE A 166 -6.01 -2.60 18.76
C ILE A 166 -4.73 -2.37 19.58
N ALA A 167 -3.57 -2.77 19.06
CA ALA A 167 -2.29 -2.60 19.74
C ALA A 167 -1.89 -1.12 19.90
N ALA A 168 -2.34 -0.24 19.00
CA ALA A 168 -2.16 1.20 19.11
C ALA A 168 -3.13 1.87 20.10
N GLY A 169 -4.12 1.14 20.63
CA GLY A 169 -5.10 1.64 21.60
C GLY A 169 -6.40 2.19 20.99
N TYR A 170 -6.70 1.85 19.73
CA TYR A 170 -7.89 2.30 19.00
C TYR A 170 -8.77 1.12 18.54
N PRO A 171 -9.23 0.24 19.46
CA PRO A 171 -10.01 -0.95 19.10
C PRO A 171 -11.34 -0.61 18.42
N GLU A 172 -11.93 0.56 18.67
CA GLU A 172 -13.16 1.03 18.06
C GLU A 172 -13.06 1.24 16.54
N LEU A 173 -11.85 1.38 16.01
CA LEU A 173 -11.59 1.50 14.58
C LEU A 173 -11.37 0.15 13.88
N ALA A 174 -11.24 -0.94 14.65
CA ALA A 174 -11.08 -2.29 14.12
C ALA A 174 -12.42 -2.90 13.70
N THR A 175 -12.37 -3.89 12.81
CA THR A 175 -13.59 -4.58 12.36
C THR A 175 -14.29 -5.30 13.51
N ALA A 176 -15.60 -5.53 13.37
CA ALA A 176 -16.36 -6.29 14.37
C ALA A 176 -15.80 -7.71 14.58
N VAL A 177 -15.24 -8.32 13.51
CA VAL A 177 -14.57 -9.63 13.61
C VAL A 177 -13.27 -9.50 14.39
N GLY A 178 -12.42 -8.52 14.06
CA GLY A 178 -11.16 -8.25 14.77
C GLY A 178 -11.39 -8.04 16.26
N ARG A 179 -12.35 -7.19 16.64
CA ARG A 179 -12.72 -6.99 18.05
C ARG A 179 -13.14 -8.29 18.75
N ARG A 180 -13.98 -9.11 18.12
CA ARG A 180 -14.38 -10.42 18.67
C ARG A 180 -13.21 -11.38 18.85
N LEU A 181 -12.29 -11.46 17.89
CA LEU A 181 -11.10 -12.32 17.97
C LEU A 181 -10.19 -11.93 19.15
N HIS A 182 -10.12 -10.63 19.46
CA HIS A 182 -9.38 -10.10 20.61
C HIS A 182 -10.20 -10.04 21.92
N LYS A 183 -11.41 -10.62 21.95
CA LYS A 183 -12.32 -10.61 23.11
C LYS A 183 -12.70 -9.20 23.59
N LEU A 184 -12.82 -8.27 22.65
CA LEU A 184 -13.23 -6.88 22.89
C LEU A 184 -14.73 -6.71 22.55
N PRO A 185 -15.45 -5.79 23.23
CA PRO A 185 -16.85 -5.49 22.96
C PRO A 185 -17.08 -4.90 21.56
#